data_AF-A0A0G1JPS6-F1
#
_entry.id   AF-A0A0G1JPS6-F1
#
_cell.length_a   1.000
_cell.length_b   1.000
_cell.length_c   1.000
_cell.angle_alpha   90.00
_cell.angle_beta   90.00
_cell.angle_gamma   90.00
#
_symmetry.space_group_name_H-M   'P 1'
#
loop_
_entity.id
_entity.type
_entity.pdbx_description
1 polymer ?
#
loop_
_entity_poly.entity_id
_entity_poly.type
_entity_poly.pdbx_seq_one_letter_code
_entity_poly.pdbx_strand_id
1 'polypeptide(L)'
;IMAAVPAYLQSRDSYSTGYVSSRNVTFTNAVANGNLVIVAVSAYRAENSPVINSVTDNKGNVYTKISQVPVIPSGDDHISLWYANNVVGGSSFRVTSTPSQPSYVSIAIHEYSGLGAVDQVRGANGSGASSDTGITSPTLGGNELVFGAIMHLSFGNPSATAGTGFTIRRKLTNRTSYQSLVTEDRSVVSTGEGFKATLAWGSSVPWQGIVAVLRSSDTPTPTPSPTPTPTPTPTPTPTPSPTPTPTPGQHPVVPGQQVAYTSSTADRPYLLFLPNNYSTQAPEGGWPTIVFLHGYGIVVAGDDVNLIRMEDLPSMVDQTPDFQFVVVSPRLYSSDAPNFWLTDSAVTSIMSLIDEIQANYNVNAQKLNLTGYSMGAGATWNIALKYPSRFHTVAPAAGFYGYPPYVPSNICDLAGTPIWAFHGALDDQVPLSAQQQLVDAVRACGNTNVNFSIFPNRSHMIGDLAFYNNYELYNWMMSIAP
;
A
#
# COMPACT_ATOMS: atom_id res chain seq x y z
N ILE A 1 38.44 -17.95 23.58
CA ILE A 1 37.37 -16.94 23.77
C ILE A 1 36.12 -17.59 23.21
N MET A 2 35.12 -17.93 24.04
CA MET A 2 33.85 -18.43 23.50
C MET A 2 33.04 -17.22 23.03
N ALA A 3 32.55 -17.27 21.79
CA ALA A 3 31.60 -16.31 21.25
C ALA A 3 30.39 -16.17 22.18
N ALA A 4 30.06 -14.94 22.60
CA ALA A 4 28.86 -14.69 23.38
C ALA A 4 27.62 -15.13 22.60
N VAL A 5 26.60 -15.67 23.28
CA VAL A 5 25.33 -16.04 22.64
C VAL A 5 24.46 -14.79 22.56
N PRO A 6 24.06 -14.34 21.36
CA PRO A 6 23.18 -13.20 21.21
C PRO A 6 21.84 -13.42 21.89
N ALA A 7 21.35 -12.42 22.62
CA ALA A 7 20.03 -12.49 23.25
C ALA A 7 19.23 -11.21 22.98
N TYR A 8 17.97 -11.38 22.56
CA TYR A 8 16.99 -10.30 22.46
C TYR A 8 16.54 -9.86 23.86
N LEU A 9 16.57 -8.56 24.13
CA LEU A 9 16.22 -8.02 25.46
C LEU A 9 14.92 -7.22 25.42
N GLN A 10 14.84 -6.24 24.51
CA GLN A 10 13.64 -5.43 24.33
C GLN A 10 13.60 -4.78 22.96
N SER A 11 12.44 -4.23 22.62
CA SER A 11 12.26 -3.38 21.46
C SER A 11 11.23 -2.31 21.77
N ARG A 12 11.19 -1.24 20.97
CA ARG A 12 10.12 -0.24 20.94
C ARG A 12 9.99 0.33 19.53
N ASP A 13 8.87 0.95 19.27
CA ASP A 13 8.59 1.55 17.97
C ASP A 13 7.78 2.85 18.09
N SER A 14 7.78 3.63 17.02
CA SER A 14 7.05 4.90 16.89
C SER A 14 6.87 5.24 15.42
N TYR A 15 5.78 5.90 15.06
CA TYR A 15 5.50 6.33 13.69
C TYR A 15 4.83 7.71 13.67
N SER A 16 5.10 8.53 12.65
CA SER A 16 4.42 9.82 12.49
C SER A 16 3.05 9.66 11.82
N THR A 17 2.11 10.54 12.18
CA THR A 17 0.79 10.67 11.54
C THR A 17 0.75 11.83 10.53
N GLY A 18 1.92 12.42 10.25
CA GLY A 18 2.12 13.54 9.34
C GLY A 18 3.60 13.72 9.02
N TYR A 19 3.89 14.71 8.17
CA TYR A 19 5.26 15.10 7.84
C TYR A 19 5.99 15.61 9.09
N VAL A 20 7.15 15.03 9.36
CA VAL A 20 8.01 15.42 10.49
C VAL A 20 9.45 15.59 10.01
N SER A 21 10.16 16.53 10.63
CA SER A 21 11.61 16.69 10.46
C SER A 21 12.44 15.73 11.31
N SER A 22 11.80 15.03 12.26
CA SER A 22 12.45 14.00 13.09
C SER A 22 11.41 13.10 13.75
N ARG A 23 11.78 11.87 14.10
CA ARG A 23 10.93 10.96 14.88
C ARG A 23 11.70 10.28 16.00
N ASN A 24 11.08 10.29 17.19
CA ASN A 24 11.69 9.76 18.41
C ASN A 24 11.00 8.48 18.88
N VAL A 25 11.77 7.59 19.49
CA VAL A 25 11.29 6.41 20.21
C VAL A 25 12.17 6.16 21.44
N THR A 26 11.57 5.76 22.56
CA THR A 26 12.28 5.56 23.84
C THR A 26 12.04 4.14 24.34
N PHE A 27 13.10 3.43 24.74
CA PHE A 27 12.96 2.12 25.39
C PHE A 27 12.21 2.25 26.71
N THR A 28 11.46 1.20 27.08
CA THR A 28 10.75 1.21 28.37
C THR A 28 11.67 0.88 29.53
N ASN A 29 12.53 -0.14 29.35
CA ASN A 29 13.49 -0.52 30.36
C ASN A 29 14.81 0.19 30.09
N ALA A 30 15.61 0.36 31.15
CA ALA A 30 16.96 0.88 31.00
C ALA A 30 17.77 -0.03 30.05
N VAL A 31 18.51 0.59 29.13
CA VAL A 31 19.45 -0.12 28.25
C VAL A 31 20.72 -0.42 29.05
N ALA A 32 21.27 -1.62 28.97
CA ALA A 32 22.50 -1.95 29.70
C ALA A 32 23.73 -1.42 28.96
N ASN A 33 24.76 -1.02 29.72
CA ASN A 33 26.05 -0.66 29.15
C ASN A 33 26.65 -1.87 28.41
N GLY A 34 27.19 -1.63 27.22
CA GLY A 34 27.84 -2.66 26.42
C GLY A 34 26.91 -3.45 25.50
N ASN A 35 25.60 -3.24 25.58
CA ASN A 35 24.65 -3.83 24.65
C ASN A 35 24.76 -3.21 23.25
N LEU A 36 24.10 -3.85 22.30
CA LEU A 36 23.94 -3.36 20.93
C LEU A 36 22.51 -2.90 20.71
N VAL A 37 22.34 -1.75 20.05
CA VAL A 37 21.05 -1.22 19.64
C VAL A 37 20.96 -1.23 18.11
N ILE A 38 19.97 -1.95 17.57
CA ILE A 38 19.61 -1.93 16.14
C ILE A 38 18.44 -0.97 15.94
N VAL A 39 18.49 -0.17 14.87
CA VAL A 39 17.45 0.79 14.50
C VAL A 39 17.04 0.58 13.05
N ALA A 40 15.80 0.16 12.83
CA ALA A 40 15.17 0.13 11.52
C ALA A 40 14.33 1.39 11.35
N VAL A 41 14.52 2.10 10.24
CA VAL A 41 13.80 3.35 9.96
C VAL A 41 13.33 3.35 8.52
N SER A 42 12.06 3.67 8.31
CA SER A 42 11.55 4.06 7.00
C SER A 42 11.17 5.55 6.97
N ALA A 43 11.46 6.20 5.86
CA ALA A 43 10.94 7.52 5.50
C ALA A 43 10.17 7.41 4.18
N TYR A 44 9.04 8.09 4.10
CA TYR A 44 8.11 7.92 2.98
C TYR A 44 7.27 9.15 2.68
N ARG A 45 6.67 9.12 1.47
CA ARG A 45 5.76 10.15 0.95
C ARG A 45 6.38 11.55 0.94
N ALA A 46 7.59 11.72 0.43
CA ALA A 46 8.15 13.07 0.25
C ALA A 46 8.83 13.21 -1.12
N GLU A 47 8.70 14.39 -1.74
CA GLU A 47 9.20 14.70 -3.08
C GLU A 47 10.70 14.39 -3.21
N ASN A 48 11.16 13.79 -4.31
CA ASN A 48 12.57 13.43 -4.51
C ASN A 48 13.13 12.37 -3.53
N SER A 49 12.26 11.53 -2.98
CA SER A 49 12.65 10.30 -2.26
C SER A 49 13.45 10.53 -0.96
N PRO A 50 12.80 10.63 0.22
CA PRO A 50 13.45 11.05 1.46
C PRO A 50 14.37 9.99 2.05
N VAL A 51 15.65 10.32 2.24
CA VAL A 51 16.62 9.42 2.88
C VAL A 51 16.75 9.72 4.37
N ILE A 52 17.12 8.73 5.18
CA ILE A 52 17.48 8.97 6.58
C ILE A 52 18.91 9.48 6.65
N ASN A 53 19.07 10.75 7.05
CA ASN A 53 20.36 11.41 7.17
C ASN A 53 21.12 10.96 8.42
N SER A 54 20.41 10.85 9.55
CA SER A 54 21.04 10.50 10.82
C SER A 54 20.11 9.75 11.76
N VAL A 55 20.74 8.92 12.59
CA VAL A 55 20.16 8.31 13.78
C VAL A 55 21.06 8.68 14.96
N THR A 56 20.46 9.18 16.04
CA THR A 56 21.17 9.62 17.25
C THR A 56 20.43 9.16 18.49
N ASP A 57 21.08 9.19 19.65
CA ASP A 57 20.41 9.00 20.94
C ASP A 57 20.79 10.08 21.97
N ASN A 58 20.09 10.06 23.11
CA ASN A 58 20.34 10.97 24.23
C ASN A 58 21.44 10.51 25.21
N LYS A 59 22.22 9.49 24.85
CA LYS A 59 23.35 8.95 25.62
C LYS A 59 24.70 9.21 24.94
N GLY A 60 24.69 9.74 23.72
CA GLY A 60 25.90 10.11 22.98
C GLY A 60 26.55 8.95 22.25
N ASN A 61 25.82 7.86 21.97
CA ASN A 61 26.37 6.76 21.20
C ASN A 61 26.46 7.11 19.71
N VAL A 62 27.38 6.44 19.02
CA VAL A 62 27.60 6.60 17.58
C VAL A 62 26.88 5.50 16.83
N TYR A 63 25.99 5.90 15.92
CA TYR A 63 25.27 4.99 15.04
C TYR A 63 25.95 4.85 13.68
N THR A 64 26.17 3.62 13.26
CA THR A 64 26.66 3.26 11.92
C THR A 64 25.49 2.83 11.04
N LYS A 65 25.34 3.44 9.85
CA LYS A 65 24.39 2.98 8.84
C LYS A 65 24.88 1.65 8.28
N ILE A 66 24.08 0.59 8.46
CA ILE A 66 24.37 -0.75 7.94
C ILE A 66 24.16 -0.79 6.43
N SER A 67 22.97 -0.38 6.01
CA SER A 67 22.57 -0.33 4.61
C SER A 67 21.30 0.50 4.43
N GLN A 68 21.07 0.88 3.19
CA GLN A 68 19.85 1.48 2.68
C GLN A 68 19.59 0.83 1.32
N VAL A 69 18.36 0.38 1.09
CA VAL A 69 17.99 -0.15 -0.24
C VAL A 69 18.04 1.03 -1.23
N PRO A 70 18.67 0.87 -2.42
CA PRO A 70 18.80 1.95 -3.39
C PRO A 70 17.46 2.59 -3.75
N VAL A 71 17.50 3.91 -3.97
CA VAL A 71 16.35 4.68 -4.44
C VAL A 71 15.95 4.20 -5.83
N ILE A 72 14.71 3.73 -6.00
CA ILE A 72 14.17 3.43 -7.31
C ILE A 72 13.79 4.77 -7.95
N PRO A 73 14.11 5.05 -9.22
CA PRO A 73 13.87 6.35 -9.86
C PRO A 73 12.42 6.88 -9.83
N SER A 74 11.45 6.02 -9.49
CA SER A 74 10.03 6.35 -9.33
C SER A 74 9.52 6.26 -7.87
N GLY A 75 10.40 6.11 -6.87
CA GLY A 75 9.99 5.74 -5.51
C GLY A 75 10.14 6.86 -4.48
N ASP A 76 9.05 7.26 -3.83
CA ASP A 76 9.01 8.29 -2.77
C ASP A 76 9.40 7.77 -1.36
N ASP A 77 10.02 6.58 -1.27
CA ASP A 77 10.09 5.80 -0.02
C ASP A 77 11.42 5.04 0.16
N HIS A 78 11.99 5.08 1.37
CA HIS A 78 13.24 4.40 1.74
C HIS A 78 13.21 3.72 3.10
N ILE A 79 13.80 2.52 3.16
CA ILE A 79 14.18 1.84 4.40
C ILE A 79 15.70 1.89 4.61
N SER A 80 16.10 2.14 5.85
CA SER A 80 17.50 2.08 6.28
C SER A 80 17.62 1.32 7.59
N LEU A 81 18.76 0.66 7.76
CA LEU A 81 19.11 -0.06 8.97
C LEU A 81 20.39 0.52 9.56
N TRP A 82 20.40 0.71 10.88
CA TRP A 82 21.50 1.31 11.62
C TRP A 82 21.78 0.50 12.87
N TYR A 83 22.99 0.62 13.43
CA TYR A 83 23.30 0.08 14.75
C TYR A 83 24.29 0.94 15.51
N ALA A 84 24.24 0.84 16.84
CA ALA A 84 25.30 1.28 17.74
C ALA A 84 25.72 0.08 18.59
N ASN A 85 27.01 -0.25 18.57
CA ASN A 85 27.59 -1.31 19.40
C ASN A 85 28.11 -0.75 20.73
N ASN A 86 28.24 -1.62 21.73
CA ASN A 86 28.83 -1.29 23.02
C ASN A 86 28.28 0.02 23.62
N VAL A 87 26.95 0.18 23.59
CA VAL A 87 26.32 1.46 23.92
C VAL A 87 26.54 1.84 25.38
N VAL A 88 26.72 3.13 25.63
CA VAL A 88 26.46 3.76 26.92
C VAL A 88 24.95 3.75 27.11
N GLY A 89 24.50 2.90 28.04
CA GLY A 89 23.10 2.65 28.35
C GLY A 89 22.51 3.63 29.37
N GLY A 90 21.40 3.21 29.98
CA GLY A 90 20.72 3.94 31.03
C GLY A 90 19.20 4.03 30.83
N SER A 91 18.52 4.59 31.83
CA SER A 91 17.08 4.86 31.76
C SER A 91 16.75 5.93 30.72
N SER A 92 15.50 5.89 30.23
CA SER A 92 14.96 6.84 29.24
C SER A 92 15.85 6.97 28.00
N PHE A 93 16.43 5.84 27.56
CA PHE A 93 17.23 5.77 26.34
C PHE A 93 16.34 6.07 25.13
N ARG A 94 16.54 7.23 24.52
CA ARG A 94 15.72 7.75 23.43
C ARG A 94 16.54 7.86 22.16
N VAL A 95 16.08 7.20 21.12
CA VAL A 95 16.63 7.26 19.77
C VAL A 95 15.81 8.22 18.93
N THR A 96 16.48 8.99 18.08
CA THR A 96 15.92 9.99 17.16
C THR A 96 16.41 9.72 15.75
N SER A 97 15.49 9.56 14.80
CA SER A 97 15.79 9.56 13.36
C SER A 97 15.48 10.91 12.73
N THR A 98 16.32 11.33 11.78
CA THR A 98 16.18 12.59 11.05
C THR A 98 16.19 12.30 9.54
N PRO A 99 15.06 12.44 8.83
CA PRO A 99 15.01 12.38 7.38
C PRO A 99 15.70 13.59 6.72
N SER A 100 16.01 13.49 5.43
CA SER A 100 16.64 14.57 4.63
C SER A 100 15.75 15.78 4.41
N GLN A 101 14.45 15.61 4.60
CA GLN A 101 13.41 16.60 4.42
C GLN A 101 12.19 16.17 5.26
N PRO A 102 11.19 17.04 5.49
CA PRO A 102 9.96 16.64 6.13
C PRO A 102 9.36 15.41 5.43
N SER A 103 9.09 14.35 6.19
CA SER A 103 8.59 13.08 5.65
C SER A 103 7.74 12.38 6.69
N TYR A 104 6.94 11.41 6.27
CA TYR A 104 6.46 10.43 7.23
C TYR A 104 7.60 9.52 7.65
N VAL A 105 7.65 9.14 8.92
CA VAL A 105 8.75 8.34 9.47
C VAL A 105 8.21 7.27 10.40
N SER A 106 8.60 6.02 10.15
CA SER A 106 8.42 4.89 11.06
C SER A 106 9.77 4.43 11.57
N ILE A 107 9.91 4.25 12.88
CA ILE A 107 11.16 3.85 13.55
C ILE A 107 10.92 2.71 14.53
N ALA A 108 11.73 1.65 14.44
CA ALA A 108 11.77 0.54 15.37
C ALA A 108 13.19 0.39 15.95
N ILE A 109 13.28 0.27 17.28
CA ILE A 109 14.54 0.10 18.02
C ILE A 109 14.55 -1.23 18.76
N HIS A 110 15.70 -1.90 18.78
CA HIS A 110 15.89 -3.23 19.34
C HIS A 110 17.18 -3.29 20.13
N GLU A 111 17.13 -3.82 21.35
CA GLU A 111 18.29 -4.02 22.22
C GLU A 111 18.64 -5.50 22.28
N TYR A 112 19.92 -5.79 22.10
CA TYR A 112 20.50 -7.12 22.20
C TYR A 112 21.76 -7.11 23.06
N SER A 113 22.00 -8.18 23.79
CA SER A 113 23.30 -8.46 24.41
C SER A 113 24.11 -9.46 23.57
N GLY A 114 25.44 -9.45 23.74
CA GLY A 114 26.32 -10.47 23.16
C GLY A 114 26.58 -10.32 21.65
N LEU A 115 26.28 -9.15 21.08
CA LEU A 115 26.50 -8.86 19.65
C LEU A 115 27.63 -7.85 19.42
N GLY A 116 28.36 -8.07 18.34
CA GLY A 116 29.41 -7.22 17.81
C GLY A 116 28.98 -6.52 16.51
N ALA A 117 29.95 -6.25 15.64
CA ALA A 117 29.71 -5.55 14.38
C ALA A 117 28.92 -6.41 13.36
N VAL A 118 28.35 -5.73 12.36
CA VAL A 118 27.74 -6.38 11.20
C VAL A 118 28.80 -7.17 10.41
N ASP A 119 28.45 -8.40 10.02
CA ASP A 119 29.20 -9.24 9.11
C ASP A 119 28.74 -9.04 7.66
N GLN A 120 27.51 -9.45 7.38
CA GLN A 120 26.97 -9.50 6.02
C GLN A 120 25.68 -8.70 5.95
N VAL A 121 25.44 -8.09 4.79
CA VAL A 121 24.20 -7.37 4.52
C VAL A 121 23.74 -7.63 3.10
N ARG A 122 22.42 -7.74 2.92
CA ARG A 122 21.77 -7.78 1.61
C ARG A 122 20.52 -6.91 1.67
N GLY A 123 20.24 -6.20 0.59
CA GLY A 123 19.01 -5.44 0.42
C GLY A 123 18.37 -5.81 -0.90
N ALA A 124 17.04 -5.86 -0.92
CA ALA A 124 16.28 -6.04 -2.14
C ALA A 124 14.97 -5.26 -2.06
N ASN A 125 14.33 -5.13 -3.20
CA ASN A 125 12.96 -4.66 -3.32
C ASN A 125 12.22 -5.57 -4.30
N GLY A 126 10.90 -5.51 -4.26
CA GLY A 126 10.06 -6.29 -5.15
C GLY A 126 8.59 -6.02 -4.87
N SER A 127 7.74 -6.81 -5.52
CA SER A 127 6.31 -6.83 -5.27
C SER A 127 5.84 -8.28 -5.24
N GLY A 128 4.95 -8.62 -4.32
CA GLY A 128 4.44 -9.97 -4.18
C GLY A 128 3.82 -10.26 -2.82
N ALA A 129 3.16 -11.40 -2.70
CA ALA A 129 2.65 -11.93 -1.43
C ALA A 129 3.77 -12.48 -0.53
N SER A 130 5.02 -12.41 -0.99
CA SER A 130 6.20 -12.66 -0.18
C SER A 130 7.28 -11.63 -0.47
N SER A 131 8.02 -11.26 0.56
CA SER A 131 9.29 -10.54 0.42
C SER A 131 10.46 -11.49 0.54
N ASP A 132 11.54 -11.20 -0.19
CA ASP A 132 12.77 -11.96 -0.17
C ASP A 132 13.95 -11.02 -0.36
N THR A 133 14.70 -10.74 0.72
CA THR A 133 15.85 -9.82 0.68
C THR A 133 17.01 -10.31 -0.19
N GLY A 134 16.95 -11.56 -0.68
CA GLY A 134 18.07 -12.28 -1.26
C GLY A 134 19.01 -12.83 -0.19
N ILE A 135 19.74 -13.88 -0.57
CA ILE A 135 20.72 -14.58 0.28
C ILE A 135 22.00 -13.73 0.44
N THR A 136 22.45 -13.47 1.66
CA THR A 136 23.76 -12.87 1.92
C THR A 136 24.89 -13.79 1.49
N SER A 137 26.12 -13.29 1.41
CA SER A 137 27.29 -14.18 1.43
C SER A 137 27.28 -15.05 2.70
N PRO A 138 27.98 -16.20 2.70
CA PRO A 138 28.10 -17.05 3.88
C PRO A 138 28.59 -16.27 5.10
N THR A 139 28.01 -16.57 6.26
CA THR A 139 28.52 -16.05 7.55
C THR A 139 29.96 -16.51 7.80
N LEU A 140 30.75 -15.61 8.40
CA LEU A 140 32.13 -15.85 8.79
C LEU A 140 32.26 -16.31 10.26
N GLY A 141 31.17 -16.38 11.03
CA GLY A 141 31.18 -16.67 12.48
C GLY A 141 29.99 -17.51 12.97
N GLY A 142 30.17 -18.18 14.12
CA GLY A 142 29.09 -18.88 14.83
C GLY A 142 28.44 -17.98 15.89
N ASN A 143 27.26 -18.36 16.38
CA ASN A 143 26.49 -17.60 17.38
C ASN A 143 26.16 -16.17 16.90
N GLU A 144 25.57 -16.07 15.72
CA GLU A 144 25.22 -14.78 15.11
C GLU A 144 23.73 -14.48 15.21
N LEU A 145 23.38 -13.21 14.99
CA LEU A 145 22.00 -12.78 14.80
C LEU A 145 21.78 -12.40 13.35
N VAL A 146 20.75 -12.97 12.74
CA VAL A 146 20.20 -12.46 11.47
C VAL A 146 19.04 -11.56 11.81
N PHE A 147 19.08 -10.31 11.36
CA PHE A 147 18.06 -9.30 11.59
C PHE A 147 17.47 -8.87 10.25
N GLY A 148 16.16 -9.02 10.10
CA GLY A 148 15.38 -8.58 8.95
C GLY A 148 14.61 -7.30 9.28
N ALA A 149 14.65 -6.33 8.37
CA ALA A 149 13.78 -5.16 8.40
C ALA A 149 13.16 -4.99 7.02
N ILE A 150 11.84 -5.05 6.94
CA ILE A 150 11.10 -4.98 5.69
C ILE A 150 9.99 -3.97 5.86
N MET A 151 9.98 -2.96 4.98
CA MET A 151 8.83 -2.09 4.83
C MET A 151 8.01 -2.54 3.63
N HIS A 152 6.71 -2.32 3.71
CA HIS A 152 5.82 -2.54 2.58
C HIS A 152 5.02 -1.28 2.25
N LEU A 153 4.69 -1.13 0.97
CA LEU A 153 4.00 0.01 0.37
C LEU A 153 2.56 -0.37 0.07
N SER A 154 1.79 -0.69 1.11
CA SER A 154 0.40 -1.11 0.95
C SER A 154 -0.50 -0.53 2.03
N PHE A 155 -1.74 -0.29 1.62
CA PHE A 155 -2.84 0.05 2.49
C PHE A 155 -3.44 -1.21 3.12
N GLY A 156 -4.13 -1.07 4.25
CA GLY A 156 -4.84 -2.20 4.86
C GLY A 156 -4.00 -3.07 5.81
N ASN A 157 -2.74 -2.71 6.09
CA ASN A 157 -1.91 -3.37 7.12
C ASN A 157 -1.91 -4.92 7.02
N PRO A 158 -1.52 -5.50 5.86
CA PRO A 158 -1.58 -6.93 5.63
C PRO A 158 -0.95 -7.71 6.79
N SER A 159 -1.52 -8.89 7.07
CA SER A 159 -0.87 -9.82 8.00
C SER A 159 0.55 -10.08 7.51
N ALA A 160 1.49 -10.17 8.44
CA ALA A 160 2.88 -10.47 8.16
C ALA A 160 3.22 -11.71 8.96
N THR A 161 3.68 -12.76 8.29
CA THR A 161 4.09 -14.01 8.90
C THR A 161 5.60 -14.16 8.68
N ALA A 162 6.31 -14.43 9.78
CA ALA A 162 7.75 -14.59 9.77
C ALA A 162 8.18 -15.73 8.84
N GLY A 163 9.33 -15.55 8.19
CA GLY A 163 10.00 -16.61 7.45
C GLY A 163 10.44 -17.76 8.35
N THR A 164 10.80 -18.89 7.75
CA THR A 164 11.24 -20.08 8.50
C THR A 164 12.42 -19.76 9.42
N GLY A 165 12.22 -19.98 10.72
CA GLY A 165 13.21 -19.75 11.77
C GLY A 165 13.33 -18.30 12.24
N PHE A 166 12.57 -17.37 11.68
CA PHE A 166 12.50 -15.99 12.14
C PHE A 166 11.37 -15.77 13.15
N THR A 167 11.56 -14.78 14.01
CA THR A 167 10.56 -14.26 14.95
C THR A 167 10.32 -12.79 14.66
N ILE A 168 9.07 -12.41 14.34
CA ILE A 168 8.70 -11.00 14.22
C ILE A 168 8.85 -10.32 15.59
N ARG A 169 9.66 -9.26 15.64
CA ARG A 169 9.88 -8.45 16.84
C ARG A 169 8.97 -7.23 16.91
N ARG A 170 8.69 -6.61 15.75
CA ARG A 170 7.82 -5.45 15.64
C ARG A 170 7.06 -5.48 14.32
N LYS A 171 5.80 -5.04 14.40
CA LYS A 171 4.93 -4.81 13.26
C LYS A 171 4.29 -3.43 13.45
N LEU A 172 4.90 -2.41 12.87
CA LEU A 172 4.43 -1.03 12.99
C LEU A 172 3.29 -0.84 12.00
N THR A 173 2.05 -0.93 12.46
CA THR A 173 0.88 -0.65 11.62
C THR A 173 0.39 0.76 11.90
N ASN A 174 0.68 1.70 11.00
CA ASN A 174 0.02 3.00 11.05
C ASN A 174 -1.37 2.83 10.41
N ARG A 175 -2.43 3.00 11.21
CA ARG A 175 -3.82 2.90 10.72
C ARG A 175 -4.28 4.10 9.90
N THR A 176 -3.46 5.14 9.81
CA THR A 176 -3.81 6.45 9.24
C THR A 176 -2.85 6.93 8.15
N SER A 177 -1.76 6.21 7.89
CA SER A 177 -0.80 6.55 6.83
C SER A 177 -0.15 5.27 6.32
N TYR A 178 -0.27 5.04 5.02
CA TYR A 178 0.57 4.24 4.14
C TYR A 178 1.87 3.77 4.80
N GLN A 179 2.11 2.45 4.78
CA GLN A 179 3.37 1.76 5.10
C GLN A 179 3.55 1.25 6.53
N SER A 180 3.72 -0.08 6.60
CA SER A 180 4.20 -0.74 7.81
C SER A 180 5.69 -1.07 7.70
N LEU A 181 6.40 -0.86 8.79
CA LEU A 181 7.74 -1.40 9.02
C LEU A 181 7.59 -2.67 9.86
N VAL A 182 8.11 -3.79 9.35
CA VAL A 182 8.15 -5.07 10.05
C VAL A 182 9.61 -5.43 10.28
N THR A 183 9.93 -5.85 11.50
CA THR A 183 11.27 -6.33 11.84
C THR A 183 11.18 -7.73 12.41
N GLU A 184 12.10 -8.59 12.03
CA GLU A 184 12.22 -9.97 12.49
C GLU A 184 13.66 -10.33 12.80
N ASP A 185 13.86 -11.36 13.61
CA ASP A 185 15.20 -11.88 13.87
C ASP A 185 15.25 -13.41 13.94
N ARG A 186 16.47 -13.93 13.77
CA ARG A 186 16.79 -15.36 13.89
C ARG A 186 18.17 -15.53 14.48
N SER A 187 18.29 -16.39 15.49
CA SER A 187 19.59 -16.83 16.02
C SER A 187 20.21 -17.89 15.11
N VAL A 188 21.52 -17.79 14.91
CA VAL A 188 22.32 -18.71 14.06
C VAL A 188 23.39 -19.36 14.91
N VAL A 189 23.43 -20.70 14.89
CA VAL A 189 24.36 -21.52 15.70
C VAL A 189 25.44 -22.22 14.88
N SER A 190 25.37 -22.19 13.54
CA SER A 190 26.30 -22.86 12.62
C SER A 190 26.84 -21.91 11.55
N THR A 191 28.11 -22.07 11.19
CA THR A 191 28.82 -21.28 10.18
C THR A 191 28.59 -21.80 8.75
N GLY A 192 28.83 -20.96 7.74
CA GLY A 192 28.99 -21.41 6.34
C GLY A 192 27.75 -21.32 5.45
N GLU A 193 26.64 -20.78 5.94
CA GLU A 193 25.43 -20.53 5.16
C GLU A 193 25.16 -19.02 5.00
N GLY A 194 24.54 -18.64 3.88
CA GLY A 194 24.02 -17.29 3.67
C GLY A 194 22.56 -17.20 4.14
N PHE A 195 22.11 -16.00 4.51
CA PHE A 195 20.77 -15.80 5.07
C PHE A 195 19.95 -14.81 4.25
N LYS A 196 18.63 -14.98 4.28
CA LYS A 196 17.66 -14.03 3.74
C LYS A 196 16.55 -13.84 4.75
N ALA A 197 16.02 -12.62 4.84
CA ALA A 197 14.78 -12.34 5.53
C ALA A 197 13.64 -12.52 4.53
N THR A 198 12.57 -13.19 4.96
CA THR A 198 11.38 -13.40 4.14
C THR A 198 10.16 -13.18 5.00
N LEU A 199 9.18 -12.42 4.50
CA LEU A 199 7.88 -12.32 5.11
C LEU A 199 6.84 -12.81 4.12
N ALA A 200 5.89 -13.61 4.60
CA ALA A 200 4.67 -13.88 3.87
C ALA A 200 3.64 -12.81 4.25
N TRP A 201 3.07 -12.19 3.23
CA TRP A 201 2.10 -11.12 3.35
C TRP A 201 0.69 -11.67 3.10
N GLY A 202 -0.29 -11.19 3.87
CA GLY A 202 -1.70 -11.51 3.65
C GLY A 202 -2.25 -11.04 2.30
N SER A 203 -1.53 -10.18 1.60
CA SER A 203 -1.81 -9.71 0.24
C SER A 203 -0.51 -9.35 -0.48
N SER A 204 -0.55 -9.25 -1.81
CA SER A 204 0.61 -8.77 -2.57
C SER A 204 0.90 -7.31 -2.24
N VAL A 205 2.15 -7.02 -1.89
CA VAL A 205 2.59 -5.67 -1.56
C VAL A 205 3.90 -5.36 -2.27
N PRO A 206 4.12 -4.13 -2.75
CA PRO A 206 5.46 -3.65 -2.99
C PRO A 206 6.19 -3.60 -1.65
N TRP A 207 7.45 -4.00 -1.63
CA TRP A 207 8.25 -4.04 -0.42
C TRP A 207 9.70 -3.66 -0.70
N GLN A 208 10.34 -3.10 0.32
CA GLN A 208 11.79 -2.96 0.38
C GLN A 208 12.27 -3.62 1.67
N GLY A 209 13.33 -4.42 1.57
CA GLY A 209 13.80 -5.23 2.68
C GLY A 209 15.32 -5.22 2.79
N ILE A 210 15.80 -5.25 4.02
CA ILE A 210 17.20 -5.40 4.38
C ILE A 210 17.31 -6.60 5.32
N VAL A 211 18.28 -7.47 5.06
CA VAL A 211 18.75 -8.47 6.02
C VAL A 211 20.19 -8.14 6.39
N ALA A 212 20.48 -8.14 7.68
CA ALA A 212 21.83 -7.97 8.21
C ALA A 212 22.17 -9.13 9.13
N VAL A 213 23.40 -9.62 9.02
CA VAL A 213 23.97 -10.65 9.89
C VAL A 213 24.95 -9.97 10.82
N LEU A 214 24.76 -10.12 12.13
CA LEU A 214 25.58 -9.49 13.17
C LEU A 214 26.37 -10.56 13.92
N ARG A 215 27.69 -10.34 14.06
CA ARG A 215 28.57 -11.26 14.77
C ARG A 215 28.25 -11.29 16.25
N SER A 216 28.61 -12.39 16.91
CA SER A 216 28.76 -12.40 18.37
C SER A 216 29.86 -11.43 18.82
N SER A 217 29.72 -10.87 20.02
CA SER A 217 30.81 -10.11 20.64
C SER A 217 31.88 -11.05 21.20
N ASP A 218 33.15 -10.69 21.04
CA ASP A 218 34.24 -11.32 21.78
C ASP A 218 34.17 -10.84 23.24
N THR A 219 33.77 -11.72 24.17
CA THR A 219 33.69 -11.37 25.60
C THR A 219 34.09 -12.59 26.44
N PRO A 220 34.88 -12.43 27.53
CA PRO A 220 35.41 -13.58 28.28
C PRO A 220 34.29 -14.43 28.91
N THR A 221 34.50 -15.74 28.85
CA THR A 221 33.57 -16.81 29.23
C THR A 221 33.00 -16.66 30.66
N PRO A 222 31.67 -16.57 30.86
CA PRO A 222 31.06 -16.84 32.17
C PRO A 222 30.94 -18.36 32.43
N THR A 223 31.20 -18.76 33.67
CA THR A 223 31.18 -20.15 34.16
C THR A 223 29.76 -20.76 34.09
N PRO A 224 29.58 -22.02 33.67
CA PRO A 224 28.26 -22.61 33.45
C PRO A 224 27.47 -22.86 34.75
N SER A 225 26.16 -22.60 34.69
CA SER A 225 25.15 -22.94 35.71
C SER A 225 24.36 -24.17 35.28
N PRO A 226 23.93 -25.07 36.20
CA PRO A 226 23.42 -26.41 35.85
C PRO A 226 22.03 -26.44 35.20
N THR A 227 21.88 -27.43 34.30
CA THR A 227 20.73 -27.78 33.46
C THR A 227 19.57 -28.45 34.21
N PRO A 228 18.29 -28.08 33.95
CA PRO A 228 17.14 -28.91 34.32
C PRO A 228 16.64 -29.82 33.18
N THR A 229 16.14 -30.99 33.61
CA THR A 229 15.70 -32.21 32.88
C THR A 229 14.40 -32.06 32.05
N PRO A 230 14.21 -32.82 30.94
CA PRO A 230 13.03 -32.72 30.07
C PRO A 230 11.74 -33.39 30.60
N THR A 231 10.58 -32.92 30.13
CA THR A 231 9.22 -33.46 30.38
C THR A 231 8.47 -33.66 29.05
N PRO A 232 7.61 -34.70 28.87
CA PRO A 232 7.24 -35.25 27.56
C PRO A 232 6.05 -34.61 26.79
N THR A 233 6.00 -34.99 25.51
CA THR A 233 5.16 -34.60 24.37
C THR A 233 3.67 -35.02 24.43
N PRO A 234 2.72 -34.21 23.90
CA PRO A 234 1.35 -34.66 23.58
C PRO A 234 1.09 -34.98 22.08
N THR A 235 0.14 -35.88 21.88
CA THR A 235 -0.36 -36.57 20.65
C THR A 235 -1.23 -35.68 19.72
N PRO A 236 -1.30 -35.95 18.39
CA PRO A 236 -2.08 -35.15 17.42
C PRO A 236 -3.62 -35.33 17.46
N THR A 237 -4.34 -34.28 17.03
CA THR A 237 -5.82 -34.17 16.90
C THR A 237 -6.24 -34.11 15.41
N PRO A 238 -7.42 -34.64 14.99
CA PRO A 238 -7.77 -34.88 13.59
C PRO A 238 -8.19 -33.67 12.73
N THR A 239 -8.05 -33.86 11.41
CA THR A 239 -8.30 -32.96 10.28
C THR A 239 -9.79 -32.64 10.02
N PRO A 240 -10.17 -31.39 9.66
CA PRO A 240 -11.53 -31.06 9.23
C PRO A 240 -11.84 -31.42 7.75
N SER A 241 -13.11 -31.71 7.51
CA SER A 241 -13.74 -32.11 6.23
C SER A 241 -13.89 -30.95 5.22
N PRO A 242 -13.85 -31.20 3.89
CA PRO A 242 -14.01 -30.16 2.88
C PRO A 242 -15.44 -29.60 2.79
N THR A 243 -15.52 -28.28 2.53
CA THR A 243 -16.73 -27.48 2.21
C THR A 243 -17.09 -27.65 0.72
N PRO A 244 -18.38 -27.66 0.34
CA PRO A 244 -18.82 -27.91 -1.05
C PRO A 244 -18.43 -26.82 -2.05
N THR A 245 -18.14 -27.24 -3.27
CA THR A 245 -17.80 -26.43 -4.44
C THR A 245 -19.03 -25.70 -5.01
N PRO A 246 -18.95 -24.39 -5.34
CA PRO A 246 -20.04 -23.65 -5.98
C PRO A 246 -20.25 -24.05 -7.46
N THR A 247 -21.51 -23.93 -7.90
CA THR A 247 -22.04 -24.24 -9.23
C THR A 247 -21.37 -23.40 -10.34
N PRO A 248 -21.07 -23.96 -11.53
CA PRO A 248 -20.50 -23.20 -12.65
C PRO A 248 -21.48 -22.16 -13.21
N GLY A 249 -21.03 -20.91 -13.38
CA GLY A 249 -21.73 -19.89 -14.16
C GLY A 249 -22.05 -18.58 -13.43
N GLN A 250 -21.89 -18.52 -12.10
CA GLN A 250 -21.92 -17.26 -11.36
C GLN A 250 -20.62 -17.09 -10.59
N HIS A 251 -19.99 -15.93 -10.75
CA HIS A 251 -18.90 -15.52 -9.87
C HIS A 251 -19.40 -15.56 -8.42
N PRO A 252 -18.65 -16.15 -7.48
CA PRO A 252 -19.10 -16.25 -6.10
C PRO A 252 -19.36 -14.85 -5.53
N VAL A 253 -20.54 -14.65 -4.94
CA VAL A 253 -20.88 -13.43 -4.20
C VAL A 253 -20.08 -13.44 -2.90
N VAL A 254 -19.13 -12.52 -2.76
CA VAL A 254 -18.30 -12.38 -1.56
C VAL A 254 -18.51 -10.98 -0.95
N PRO A 255 -19.54 -10.79 -0.11
CA PRO A 255 -19.82 -9.51 0.54
C PRO A 255 -18.65 -9.05 1.43
N GLY A 256 -18.43 -7.73 1.47
CA GLY A 256 -17.44 -7.06 2.31
C GLY A 256 -16.02 -7.18 1.79
N GLN A 257 -15.83 -7.71 0.58
CA GLN A 257 -14.53 -7.90 -0.05
C GLN A 257 -14.56 -7.45 -1.50
N GLN A 258 -13.41 -6.97 -1.96
CA GLN A 258 -13.14 -6.78 -3.38
C GLN A 258 -12.44 -8.03 -3.91
N VAL A 259 -12.94 -8.60 -5.00
CA VAL A 259 -12.43 -9.84 -5.60
C VAL A 259 -12.09 -9.60 -7.07
N ALA A 260 -11.03 -10.24 -7.54
CA ALA A 260 -10.63 -10.22 -8.94
C ALA A 260 -11.40 -11.27 -9.75
N TYR A 261 -11.96 -10.85 -10.89
CA TYR A 261 -12.65 -11.71 -11.84
C TYR A 261 -12.16 -11.45 -13.26
N THR A 262 -12.43 -12.39 -14.16
CA THR A 262 -12.28 -12.20 -15.60
C THR A 262 -13.65 -12.11 -16.21
N SER A 263 -13.93 -11.02 -16.92
CA SER A 263 -15.23 -10.83 -17.59
C SER A 263 -15.41 -11.83 -18.72
N SER A 264 -16.63 -12.33 -18.82
CA SER A 264 -17.06 -13.22 -19.90
C SER A 264 -17.43 -12.47 -21.19
N THR A 265 -17.74 -11.17 -21.09
CA THR A 265 -18.21 -10.35 -22.22
C THR A 265 -17.25 -9.23 -22.62
N ALA A 266 -16.37 -8.80 -21.71
CA ALA A 266 -15.49 -7.64 -21.90
C ALA A 266 -14.05 -8.02 -22.27
N ASP A 267 -13.68 -9.31 -22.21
CA ASP A 267 -12.32 -9.82 -22.48
C ASP A 267 -11.23 -9.15 -21.62
N ARG A 268 -11.58 -8.80 -20.38
CA ARG A 268 -10.68 -8.11 -19.43
C ARG A 268 -10.95 -8.54 -18.00
N PRO A 269 -9.92 -8.58 -17.15
CA PRO A 269 -10.11 -8.77 -15.74
C PRO A 269 -10.56 -7.46 -15.10
N TYR A 270 -11.28 -7.59 -14.00
CA TYR A 270 -11.79 -6.48 -13.22
C TYR A 270 -11.79 -6.82 -11.73
N LEU A 271 -11.72 -5.79 -10.89
CA LEU A 271 -12.05 -5.91 -9.48
C LEU A 271 -13.52 -5.60 -9.27
N LEU A 272 -14.18 -6.42 -8.45
CA LEU A 272 -15.55 -6.19 -8.01
C LEU A 272 -15.60 -6.19 -6.49
N PHE A 273 -16.04 -5.07 -5.92
CA PHE A 273 -16.37 -4.96 -4.51
C PHE A 273 -17.88 -5.03 -4.31
N LEU A 274 -18.31 -5.90 -3.40
CA LEU A 274 -19.68 -5.97 -2.91
C LEU A 274 -19.72 -5.54 -1.45
N PRO A 275 -20.64 -4.65 -1.04
CA PRO A 275 -20.81 -4.27 0.37
C PRO A 275 -21.06 -5.48 1.29
N ASN A 276 -20.63 -5.42 2.53
CA ASN A 276 -20.75 -6.52 3.51
C ASN A 276 -22.22 -6.92 3.77
N ASN A 277 -23.12 -5.95 3.73
CA ASN A 277 -24.56 -6.16 3.84
C ASN A 277 -25.25 -6.38 2.48
N TYR A 278 -24.51 -6.63 1.39
CA TYR A 278 -25.04 -6.80 0.04
C TYR A 278 -26.19 -7.82 -0.04
N SER A 279 -26.01 -8.98 0.61
CA SER A 279 -26.99 -10.07 0.59
C SER A 279 -28.07 -9.97 1.68
N THR A 280 -27.87 -9.15 2.70
CA THR A 280 -28.73 -9.13 3.91
C THR A 280 -29.58 -7.86 4.01
N GLN A 281 -29.16 -6.77 3.36
CA GLN A 281 -29.84 -5.47 3.40
C GLN A 281 -29.71 -4.75 2.06
N ALA A 282 -30.17 -5.40 0.98
CA ALA A 282 -30.18 -4.75 -0.32
C ALA A 282 -31.14 -3.53 -0.32
N PRO A 283 -30.71 -2.37 -0.82
CA PRO A 283 -31.60 -1.23 -1.03
C PRO A 283 -32.75 -1.59 -1.98
N GLU A 284 -33.88 -0.91 -1.82
CA GLU A 284 -35.00 -1.03 -2.76
C GLU A 284 -34.54 -0.63 -4.17
N GLY A 285 -34.80 -1.51 -5.15
CA GLY A 285 -34.35 -1.32 -6.54
C GLY A 285 -32.87 -1.67 -6.80
N GLY A 286 -32.15 -2.21 -5.82
CA GLY A 286 -30.77 -2.70 -5.96
C GLY A 286 -29.71 -1.70 -5.49
N TRP A 287 -28.45 -2.15 -5.46
CA TRP A 287 -27.31 -1.38 -5.00
C TRP A 287 -26.88 -0.30 -5.99
N PRO A 288 -26.57 0.95 -5.56
CA PRO A 288 -25.91 1.91 -6.44
C PRO A 288 -24.50 1.40 -6.78
N THR A 289 -24.05 1.68 -8.01
CA THR A 289 -22.80 1.14 -8.55
C THR A 289 -21.86 2.27 -8.94
N ILE A 290 -20.57 2.13 -8.67
CA ILE A 290 -19.50 2.99 -9.19
C ILE A 290 -18.64 2.17 -10.15
N VAL A 291 -18.46 2.68 -11.37
CA VAL A 291 -17.45 2.20 -12.32
C VAL A 291 -16.24 3.11 -12.21
N PHE A 292 -15.10 2.55 -11.79
CA PHE A 292 -13.85 3.27 -11.56
C PHE A 292 -12.82 2.95 -12.64
N LEU A 293 -12.29 3.98 -13.30
CA LEU A 293 -11.27 3.85 -14.35
C LEU A 293 -9.91 4.35 -13.82
N HIS A 294 -8.94 3.44 -13.78
CA HIS A 294 -7.60 3.72 -13.25
C HIS A 294 -6.76 4.61 -14.18
N GLY A 295 -5.74 5.26 -13.62
CA GLY A 295 -4.81 6.13 -14.33
C GLY A 295 -3.71 5.37 -15.09
N TYR A 296 -2.80 6.13 -15.72
CA TYR A 296 -1.70 5.58 -16.53
C TYR A 296 -0.66 4.82 -15.67
N GLY A 297 -0.48 5.22 -14.40
CA GLY A 297 0.45 4.57 -13.47
C GLY A 297 0.22 3.07 -13.31
N ILE A 298 -1.03 2.62 -13.34
CA ILE A 298 -1.37 1.20 -13.24
C ILE A 298 -1.03 0.43 -14.51
N VAL A 299 -1.07 1.08 -15.69
CA VAL A 299 -0.67 0.44 -16.95
C VAL A 299 0.82 0.11 -16.94
N VAL A 300 1.66 1.07 -16.52
CA VAL A 300 3.12 0.89 -16.49
C VAL A 300 3.58 -0.03 -15.36
N ALA A 301 2.75 -0.27 -14.34
CA ALA A 301 3.05 -1.19 -13.24
C ALA A 301 2.94 -2.68 -13.65
N GLY A 302 2.21 -3.01 -14.71
CA GLY A 302 2.05 -4.37 -15.24
C GLY A 302 0.60 -4.82 -15.37
N ASP A 303 0.34 -6.01 -15.91
CA ASP A 303 -1.01 -6.45 -16.32
C ASP A 303 -1.84 -7.18 -15.24
N ASP A 304 -1.34 -7.28 -14.00
CA ASP A 304 -2.11 -7.86 -12.89
C ASP A 304 -3.28 -6.93 -12.51
N VAL A 305 -4.50 -7.48 -12.53
CA VAL A 305 -5.74 -6.78 -12.13
C VAL A 305 -5.68 -6.23 -10.70
N ASN A 306 -4.93 -6.88 -9.80
CA ASN A 306 -4.81 -6.43 -8.43
C ASN A 306 -3.99 -5.14 -8.29
N LEU A 307 -3.25 -4.71 -9.32
CA LEU A 307 -2.56 -3.42 -9.30
C LEU A 307 -3.54 -2.25 -9.22
N ILE A 308 -4.80 -2.44 -9.66
CA ILE A 308 -5.85 -1.42 -9.52
C ILE A 308 -6.11 -1.07 -8.04
N ARG A 309 -5.84 -1.99 -7.11
CA ARG A 309 -5.95 -1.73 -5.65
C ARG A 309 -4.97 -0.67 -5.15
N MET A 310 -3.98 -0.27 -5.95
CA MET A 310 -3.09 0.84 -5.63
C MET A 310 -3.76 2.21 -5.82
N GLU A 311 -4.84 2.27 -6.61
CA GLU A 311 -5.64 3.49 -6.79
C GLU A 311 -6.57 3.73 -5.61
N ASP A 312 -6.90 4.99 -5.36
CA ASP A 312 -7.47 5.41 -4.08
C ASP A 312 -8.86 4.83 -3.78
N LEU A 313 -9.80 4.79 -4.75
CA LEU A 313 -11.13 4.21 -4.52
C LEU A 313 -11.09 2.68 -4.33
N PRO A 314 -10.46 1.89 -5.23
CA PRO A 314 -10.26 0.45 -5.01
C PRO A 314 -9.55 0.12 -3.69
N SER A 315 -8.57 0.94 -3.28
CA SER A 315 -7.88 0.80 -1.99
C SER A 315 -8.78 1.10 -0.79
N MET A 316 -9.67 2.11 -0.90
CA MET A 316 -10.59 2.48 0.16
C MET A 316 -11.66 1.41 0.41
N VAL A 317 -12.23 0.82 -0.65
CA VAL A 317 -13.27 -0.20 -0.48
C VAL A 317 -12.74 -1.49 0.16
N ASP A 318 -11.45 -1.81 -0.02
CA ASP A 318 -10.78 -2.89 0.72
C ASP A 318 -10.75 -2.65 2.24
N GLN A 319 -10.85 -1.40 2.67
CA GLN A 319 -10.81 -0.97 4.08
C GLN A 319 -12.19 -0.62 4.64
N THR A 320 -13.21 -0.57 3.79
CA THR A 320 -14.55 -0.10 4.13
C THR A 320 -15.56 -1.19 3.75
N PRO A 321 -15.64 -2.30 4.49
CA PRO A 321 -16.50 -3.43 4.13
C PRO A 321 -17.98 -3.03 4.04
N ASP A 322 -18.43 -2.02 4.81
CA ASP A 322 -19.80 -1.50 4.77
C ASP A 322 -19.96 -0.29 3.81
N PHE A 323 -19.07 -0.14 2.82
CA PHE A 323 -19.17 0.93 1.82
C PHE A 323 -20.49 0.82 1.05
N GLN A 324 -21.12 1.96 0.75
CA GLN A 324 -22.54 1.98 0.34
C GLN A 324 -22.77 1.74 -1.16
N PHE A 325 -21.73 1.34 -1.90
CA PHE A 325 -21.80 1.11 -3.34
C PHE A 325 -21.16 -0.23 -3.71
N VAL A 326 -21.69 -0.86 -4.75
CA VAL A 326 -20.93 -1.84 -5.53
C VAL A 326 -19.88 -1.08 -6.34
N VAL A 327 -18.63 -1.55 -6.35
CA VAL A 327 -17.55 -0.91 -7.12
C VAL A 327 -16.99 -1.88 -8.15
N VAL A 328 -16.96 -1.46 -9.41
CA VAL A 328 -16.46 -2.21 -10.55
C VAL A 328 -15.26 -1.46 -11.12
N SER A 329 -14.09 -2.11 -11.13
CA SER A 329 -12.85 -1.49 -11.60
C SER A 329 -12.18 -2.36 -12.69
N PRO A 330 -12.45 -2.12 -13.98
CA PRO A 330 -11.84 -2.87 -15.07
C PRO A 330 -10.34 -2.58 -15.21
N ARG A 331 -9.57 -3.57 -15.69
CA ARG A 331 -8.15 -3.44 -16.03
C ARG A 331 -7.96 -3.16 -17.52
N LEU A 332 -7.23 -2.09 -17.82
CA LEU A 332 -6.68 -1.85 -19.15
C LEU A 332 -5.33 -2.57 -19.32
N TYR A 333 -5.05 -3.29 -20.40
CA TYR A 333 -3.76 -3.95 -20.57
C TYR A 333 -2.70 -2.99 -21.10
N SER A 334 -1.44 -3.30 -20.83
CA SER A 334 -0.30 -2.60 -21.43
C SER A 334 -0.32 -2.65 -22.97
N SER A 335 -0.88 -3.72 -23.54
CA SER A 335 -1.07 -3.91 -24.98
C SER A 335 -2.09 -2.96 -25.63
N ASP A 336 -2.90 -2.25 -24.84
CA ASP A 336 -3.83 -1.22 -25.37
C ASP A 336 -3.13 0.12 -25.66
N ALA A 337 -1.83 0.21 -25.37
CA ALA A 337 -1.03 1.34 -25.80
C ALA A 337 -1.01 1.45 -27.35
N PRO A 338 -1.04 2.67 -27.93
CA PRO A 338 -0.92 3.96 -27.26
C PRO A 338 -2.26 4.63 -26.91
N ASN A 339 -3.38 4.08 -27.38
CA ASN A 339 -4.68 4.77 -27.35
C ASN A 339 -5.47 4.51 -26.05
N PHE A 340 -5.06 3.52 -25.26
CA PHE A 340 -5.57 3.22 -23.92
C PHE A 340 -7.11 3.19 -23.86
N TRP A 341 -7.70 3.76 -22.79
CA TRP A 341 -9.14 3.84 -22.60
C TRP A 341 -9.90 4.62 -23.70
N LEU A 342 -9.22 5.30 -24.62
CA LEU A 342 -9.85 6.18 -25.60
C LEU A 342 -10.34 5.45 -26.85
N THR A 343 -9.96 4.17 -27.04
CA THR A 343 -10.41 3.38 -28.19
C THR A 343 -11.88 2.98 -28.10
N ASP A 344 -12.56 2.87 -29.24
CA ASP A 344 -13.94 2.33 -29.30
C ASP A 344 -14.04 0.91 -28.73
N SER A 345 -12.99 0.10 -28.91
CA SER A 345 -12.92 -1.25 -28.34
C SER A 345 -12.86 -1.24 -26.81
N ALA A 346 -12.01 -0.39 -26.20
CA ALA A 346 -11.94 -0.27 -24.75
C ALA A 346 -13.26 0.24 -24.16
N VAL A 347 -13.89 1.24 -24.81
CA VAL A 347 -15.21 1.74 -24.41
C VAL A 347 -16.28 0.64 -24.51
N THR A 348 -16.33 -0.09 -25.62
CA THR A 348 -17.29 -1.19 -25.81
C THR A 348 -17.08 -2.28 -24.75
N SER A 349 -15.83 -2.63 -24.46
CA SER A 349 -15.48 -3.59 -23.41
C SER A 349 -16.00 -3.15 -22.03
N ILE A 350 -15.80 -1.89 -21.64
CA ILE A 350 -16.34 -1.36 -20.37
C ILE A 350 -17.87 -1.44 -20.34
N MET A 351 -18.55 -1.11 -21.44
CA MET A 351 -20.01 -1.19 -21.50
C MET A 351 -20.51 -2.63 -21.40
N SER A 352 -19.87 -3.58 -22.08
CA SER A 352 -20.17 -5.01 -21.95
C SER A 352 -19.98 -5.52 -20.53
N LEU A 353 -18.96 -5.04 -19.81
CA LEU A 353 -18.76 -5.37 -18.40
C LEU A 353 -19.88 -4.80 -17.53
N ILE A 354 -20.27 -3.54 -17.75
CA ILE A 354 -21.39 -2.93 -17.01
C ILE A 354 -22.67 -3.75 -17.19
N ASP A 355 -22.96 -4.16 -18.43
CA ASP A 355 -24.13 -4.99 -18.74
C ASP A 355 -24.03 -6.38 -18.08
N GLU A 356 -22.84 -7.00 -18.08
CA GLU A 356 -22.57 -8.25 -17.35
C GLU A 356 -22.84 -8.10 -15.85
N ILE A 357 -22.40 -7.01 -15.23
CA ILE A 357 -22.63 -6.75 -13.80
C ILE A 357 -24.12 -6.54 -13.53
N GLN A 358 -24.83 -5.77 -14.36
CA GLN A 358 -26.26 -5.52 -14.20
C GLN A 358 -27.12 -6.78 -14.39
N ALA A 359 -26.67 -7.71 -15.24
CA ALA A 359 -27.38 -8.98 -15.45
C ALA A 359 -27.18 -9.97 -14.29
N ASN A 360 -26.03 -9.93 -13.61
CA ASN A 360 -25.64 -10.98 -12.66
C ASN A 360 -25.70 -10.55 -11.18
N TYR A 361 -25.76 -9.25 -10.89
CA TYR A 361 -25.76 -8.71 -9.53
C TYR A 361 -26.99 -7.83 -9.29
N ASN A 362 -27.44 -7.77 -8.04
CA ASN A 362 -28.55 -6.93 -7.59
C ASN A 362 -28.10 -5.47 -7.48
N VAL A 363 -27.88 -4.85 -8.63
CA VAL A 363 -27.48 -3.45 -8.77
C VAL A 363 -28.61 -2.64 -9.40
N ASN A 364 -28.69 -1.37 -9.01
CA ASN A 364 -29.68 -0.43 -9.52
C ASN A 364 -29.16 0.20 -10.82
N ALA A 365 -29.78 -0.16 -11.95
CA ALA A 365 -29.40 0.35 -13.25
C ALA A 365 -29.56 1.88 -13.41
N GLN A 366 -30.40 2.52 -12.58
CA GLN A 366 -30.61 3.97 -12.56
C GLN A 366 -29.63 4.72 -11.65
N LYS A 367 -28.82 4.00 -10.85
CA LYS A 367 -27.79 4.58 -9.97
C LYS A 367 -26.39 4.09 -10.35
N LEU A 368 -26.10 4.10 -11.64
CA LEU A 368 -24.78 3.79 -12.20
C LEU A 368 -23.91 5.05 -12.28
N ASN A 369 -22.83 5.12 -11.52
CA ASN A 369 -21.96 6.28 -11.43
C ASN A 369 -20.63 5.98 -12.12
N LEU A 370 -20.07 6.96 -12.84
CA LEU A 370 -18.79 6.82 -13.52
C LEU A 370 -17.76 7.76 -12.94
N THR A 371 -16.57 7.24 -12.66
CA THR A 371 -15.46 8.04 -12.14
C THR A 371 -14.14 7.49 -12.66
N GLY A 372 -13.11 8.32 -12.61
CA GLY A 372 -11.78 7.92 -13.03
C GLY A 372 -10.75 8.94 -12.62
N TYR A 373 -9.48 8.55 -12.68
CA TYR A 373 -8.35 9.39 -12.28
C TYR A 373 -7.34 9.56 -13.43
N SER A 374 -6.88 10.78 -13.68
CA SER A 374 -5.86 11.08 -14.70
C SER A 374 -6.30 10.58 -16.09
N MET A 375 -5.55 9.67 -16.71
CA MET A 375 -5.93 8.95 -17.93
C MET A 375 -7.34 8.32 -17.82
N GLY A 376 -7.69 7.76 -16.67
CA GLY A 376 -9.02 7.23 -16.39
C GLY A 376 -10.10 8.31 -16.31
N ALA A 377 -9.76 9.52 -15.87
CA ALA A 377 -10.70 10.65 -15.91
C ALA A 377 -10.94 11.16 -17.33
N GLY A 378 -9.92 11.09 -18.21
CA GLY A 378 -10.13 11.35 -19.63
C GLY A 378 -11.03 10.31 -20.29
N ALA A 379 -10.90 9.04 -19.87
CA ALA A 379 -11.84 7.99 -20.25
C ALA A 379 -13.26 8.25 -19.74
N THR A 380 -13.40 8.72 -18.50
CA THR A 380 -14.68 9.12 -17.91
C THR A 380 -15.40 10.15 -18.76
N TRP A 381 -14.71 11.21 -19.21
CA TRP A 381 -15.28 12.19 -20.15
C TRP A 381 -15.70 11.55 -21.48
N ASN A 382 -14.84 10.72 -22.07
CA ASN A 382 -15.10 10.06 -23.35
C ASN A 382 -16.31 9.12 -23.31
N ILE A 383 -16.40 8.28 -22.28
CA ILE A 383 -17.49 7.32 -22.10
C ILE A 383 -18.80 8.06 -21.80
N ALA A 384 -18.77 9.08 -20.94
CA ALA A 384 -19.95 9.89 -20.67
C ALA A 384 -20.49 10.55 -21.95
N LEU A 385 -19.63 11.11 -22.80
CA LEU A 385 -20.06 11.71 -24.07
C LEU A 385 -20.61 10.70 -25.07
N LYS A 386 -20.10 9.48 -25.11
CA LYS A 386 -20.63 8.41 -25.97
C LYS A 386 -21.97 7.84 -25.45
N TYR A 387 -22.21 7.94 -24.14
CA TYR A 387 -23.40 7.40 -23.47
C TYR A 387 -24.01 8.41 -22.46
N PRO A 388 -24.48 9.58 -22.90
CA PRO A 388 -24.81 10.73 -22.04
C PRO A 388 -25.96 10.52 -21.05
N SER A 389 -26.77 9.47 -21.25
CA SER A 389 -27.89 9.11 -20.36
C SER A 389 -27.66 7.78 -19.61
N ARG A 390 -26.50 7.16 -19.77
CA ARG A 390 -26.23 5.84 -19.16
C ARG A 390 -25.79 5.94 -17.71
N PHE A 391 -25.22 7.08 -17.32
CA PHE A 391 -24.67 7.30 -15.99
C PHE A 391 -25.51 8.30 -15.21
N HIS A 392 -25.86 7.91 -13.99
CA HIS A 392 -26.55 8.72 -13.01
C HIS A 392 -25.71 9.93 -12.58
N THR A 393 -24.41 9.72 -12.36
CA THR A 393 -23.44 10.80 -12.10
C THR A 393 -22.10 10.51 -12.75
N VAL A 394 -21.34 11.57 -13.02
CA VAL A 394 -20.02 11.51 -13.63
C VAL A 394 -19.04 12.35 -12.80
N ALA A 395 -17.93 11.75 -12.34
CA ALA A 395 -16.97 12.40 -11.46
C ALA A 395 -15.52 12.23 -11.94
N PRO A 396 -15.03 13.06 -12.88
CA PRO A 396 -13.66 12.98 -13.37
C PRO A 396 -12.68 13.72 -12.45
N ALA A 397 -11.54 13.10 -12.13
CA ALA A 397 -10.47 13.71 -11.35
C ALA A 397 -9.14 13.79 -12.11
N ALA A 398 -8.54 14.99 -12.18
CA ALA A 398 -7.31 15.24 -12.92
C ALA A 398 -7.38 14.84 -14.42
N GLY A 399 -8.54 15.02 -15.05
CA GLY A 399 -8.86 14.57 -16.41
C GLY A 399 -8.67 15.60 -17.51
N PHE A 400 -8.94 15.16 -18.73
CA PHE A 400 -8.78 15.90 -19.98
C PHE A 400 -9.62 15.25 -21.08
N TYR A 401 -9.72 15.87 -22.26
CA TYR A 401 -10.31 15.22 -23.44
C TYR A 401 -9.41 15.44 -24.65
N GLY A 402 -9.01 14.35 -25.30
CA GLY A 402 -8.06 14.38 -26.42
C GLY A 402 -6.63 14.71 -26.02
N TYR A 403 -5.70 14.48 -26.94
CA TYR A 403 -4.30 14.86 -26.79
C TYR A 403 -3.78 15.50 -28.09
N PRO A 404 -3.43 16.81 -28.11
CA PRO A 404 -3.50 17.76 -26.99
C PRO A 404 -4.94 18.00 -26.47
N PRO A 405 -5.14 18.43 -25.21
CA PRO A 405 -6.48 18.61 -24.65
C PRO A 405 -7.32 19.68 -25.37
N TYR A 406 -8.57 19.35 -25.68
CA TYR A 406 -9.54 20.27 -26.31
C TYR A 406 -10.97 20.00 -25.84
N VAL A 407 -11.88 20.93 -26.10
CA VAL A 407 -13.33 20.74 -25.88
C VAL A 407 -13.97 20.07 -27.09
N PRO A 408 -14.58 18.87 -26.97
CA PRO A 408 -15.23 18.21 -28.10
C PRO A 408 -16.47 18.96 -28.58
N SER A 409 -16.77 18.89 -29.88
CA SER A 409 -17.89 19.64 -30.49
C SER A 409 -19.26 19.21 -29.97
N ASN A 410 -19.38 17.99 -29.46
CA ASN A 410 -20.60 17.43 -28.90
C ASN A 410 -20.68 17.52 -27.36
N ILE A 411 -19.89 18.41 -26.74
CA ILE A 411 -19.88 18.58 -25.27
C ILE A 411 -21.26 18.87 -24.66
N CYS A 412 -22.16 19.49 -25.43
CA CYS A 412 -23.53 19.77 -24.99
C CYS A 412 -24.43 18.53 -24.87
N ASP A 413 -24.00 17.36 -25.33
CA ASP A 413 -24.70 16.10 -25.06
C ASP A 413 -24.74 15.79 -23.55
N LEU A 414 -23.81 16.35 -22.77
CA LEU A 414 -23.78 16.27 -21.31
C LEU A 414 -24.60 17.36 -20.61
N ALA A 415 -25.46 18.11 -21.31
CA ALA A 415 -26.24 19.20 -20.70
C ALA A 415 -27.18 18.73 -19.56
N GLY A 416 -27.61 17.47 -19.60
CA GLY A 416 -28.46 16.86 -18.58
C GLY A 416 -27.72 15.98 -17.56
N THR A 417 -26.41 15.80 -17.69
CA THR A 417 -25.65 14.84 -16.87
C THR A 417 -25.12 15.50 -15.60
N PRO A 418 -25.44 15.00 -14.40
CA PRO A 418 -24.85 15.46 -13.15
C PRO A 418 -23.34 15.22 -13.12
N ILE A 419 -22.54 16.29 -12.99
CA ILE A 419 -21.08 16.21 -13.03
C ILE A 419 -20.47 16.88 -11.79
N TRP A 420 -19.55 16.19 -11.13
CA TRP A 420 -18.68 16.80 -10.14
C TRP A 420 -17.21 16.49 -10.46
N ALA A 421 -16.53 17.47 -11.02
CA ALA A 421 -15.13 17.36 -11.41
C ALA A 421 -14.19 17.82 -10.29
N PHE A 422 -12.97 17.28 -10.27
CA PHE A 422 -11.96 17.57 -9.24
C PHE A 422 -10.56 17.75 -9.85
N HIS A 423 -9.78 18.73 -9.37
CA HIS A 423 -8.44 19.00 -9.92
C HIS A 423 -7.50 19.67 -8.92
N GLY A 424 -6.20 19.43 -9.04
CA GLY A 424 -5.16 20.15 -8.28
C GLY A 424 -4.76 21.45 -9.00
N ALA A 425 -4.67 22.57 -8.30
CA ALA A 425 -4.29 23.84 -8.93
C ALA A 425 -2.83 23.88 -9.41
N LEU A 426 -1.97 23.01 -8.86
CA LEU A 426 -0.55 22.91 -9.15
C LEU A 426 -0.21 21.64 -9.95
N ASP A 427 -1.20 21.04 -10.63
CA ASP A 427 -1.02 19.81 -11.41
C ASP A 427 0.00 20.03 -12.54
N ASP A 428 1.11 19.27 -12.45
CA ASP A 428 2.25 19.35 -13.37
C ASP A 428 2.22 18.27 -14.47
N GLN A 429 1.25 17.34 -14.44
CA GLN A 429 1.08 16.29 -15.45
C GLN A 429 -0.07 16.61 -16.39
N VAL A 430 -1.23 16.97 -15.84
CA VAL A 430 -2.42 17.37 -16.58
C VAL A 430 -2.75 18.80 -16.17
N PRO A 431 -2.48 19.81 -17.01
CA PRO A 431 -2.74 21.19 -16.63
C PRO A 431 -4.19 21.42 -16.23
N LEU A 432 -4.44 22.20 -15.17
CA LEU A 432 -5.80 22.55 -14.70
C LEU A 432 -6.74 23.00 -15.82
N SER A 433 -6.21 23.74 -16.80
CA SER A 433 -6.96 24.22 -17.97
C SER A 433 -7.57 23.07 -18.79
N ALA A 434 -6.95 21.89 -18.80
CA ALA A 434 -7.40 20.74 -19.57
C ALA A 434 -8.77 20.21 -19.10
N GLN A 435 -9.02 20.20 -17.78
CA GLN A 435 -10.34 19.85 -17.23
C GLN A 435 -11.27 21.06 -17.12
N GLN A 436 -10.73 22.22 -16.73
CA GLN A 436 -11.53 23.44 -16.52
C GLN A 436 -12.30 23.83 -17.80
N GLN A 437 -11.67 23.73 -18.98
CA GLN A 437 -12.35 24.04 -20.25
C GLN A 437 -13.55 23.13 -20.54
N LEU A 438 -13.51 21.85 -20.12
CA LEU A 438 -14.61 20.91 -20.30
C LEU A 438 -15.77 21.24 -19.37
N VAL A 439 -15.47 21.50 -18.10
CA VAL A 439 -16.45 21.92 -17.09
C VAL A 439 -17.16 23.20 -17.53
N ASP A 440 -16.40 24.21 -17.96
CA ASP A 440 -16.96 25.49 -18.39
C ASP A 440 -17.82 25.36 -19.65
N ALA A 441 -17.41 24.51 -20.58
CA ALA A 441 -18.19 24.22 -21.78
C ALA A 441 -19.52 23.53 -21.44
N VAL A 442 -19.53 22.52 -20.55
CA VAL A 442 -20.78 21.86 -20.14
C VAL A 442 -21.71 22.84 -19.41
N ARG A 443 -21.16 23.71 -18.55
CA ARG A 443 -21.93 24.81 -17.92
C ARG A 443 -22.52 25.76 -18.97
N ALA A 444 -21.74 26.12 -20.00
CA ALA A 444 -22.18 26.99 -21.08
C ALA A 444 -23.30 26.35 -21.94
N CYS A 445 -23.38 25.02 -22.00
CA CYS A 445 -24.49 24.28 -22.61
C CYS A 445 -25.78 24.30 -21.76
N GLY A 446 -25.79 24.97 -20.60
CA GLY A 446 -26.96 25.14 -19.74
C GLY A 446 -27.09 24.10 -18.62
N ASN A 447 -26.08 23.26 -18.40
CA ASN A 447 -26.11 22.29 -17.31
C ASN A 447 -25.98 22.99 -15.95
N THR A 448 -27.01 22.88 -15.11
CA THR A 448 -27.06 23.50 -13.77
C THR A 448 -26.53 22.59 -12.66
N ASN A 449 -26.17 21.34 -12.96
CA ASN A 449 -25.69 20.34 -12.00
C ASN A 449 -24.22 19.98 -12.27
N VAL A 450 -23.37 21.01 -12.38
CA VAL A 450 -21.93 20.89 -12.62
C VAL A 450 -21.12 21.57 -11.52
N ASN A 451 -20.50 20.76 -10.66
CA ASN A 451 -19.58 21.20 -9.64
C ASN A 451 -18.13 21.03 -10.10
N PHE A 452 -17.25 21.96 -9.68
CA PHE A 452 -15.82 21.83 -9.93
C PHE A 452 -15.01 22.25 -8.70
N SER A 453 -14.40 21.26 -8.06
CA SER A 453 -13.58 21.46 -6.88
C SER A 453 -12.11 21.54 -7.27
N ILE A 454 -11.49 22.69 -6.98
CA ILE A 454 -10.06 22.93 -7.22
C ILE A 454 -9.33 22.93 -5.89
N PHE A 455 -8.31 22.09 -5.76
CA PHE A 455 -7.47 22.02 -4.57
C PHE A 455 -6.25 22.94 -4.73
N PRO A 456 -6.20 24.11 -4.06
CA PRO A 456 -5.26 25.18 -4.38
C PRO A 456 -3.78 24.83 -4.17
N ASN A 457 -3.49 23.88 -3.27
CA ASN A 457 -2.13 23.51 -2.88
C ASN A 457 -1.78 22.06 -3.27
N ARG A 458 -2.42 21.51 -4.30
CA ARG A 458 -2.22 20.12 -4.72
C ARG A 458 -1.74 20.06 -6.17
N SER A 459 -0.75 19.19 -6.40
CA SER A 459 -0.33 18.75 -7.75
C SER A 459 -1.27 17.64 -8.25
N HIS A 460 -0.83 16.81 -9.21
CA HIS A 460 -1.59 15.76 -9.86
C HIS A 460 -2.24 14.79 -8.85
N MET A 461 -1.52 14.45 -7.78
CA MET A 461 -1.93 13.51 -6.73
C MET A 461 -3.01 14.09 -5.81
N ILE A 462 -4.27 14.00 -6.22
CA ILE A 462 -5.45 14.49 -5.48
C ILE A 462 -6.36 13.38 -4.92
N GLY A 463 -6.15 12.13 -5.33
CA GLY A 463 -7.07 11.05 -4.98
C GLY A 463 -6.99 10.60 -3.51
N ASP A 464 -5.81 10.67 -2.89
CA ASP A 464 -5.54 10.05 -1.58
C ASP A 464 -6.18 10.74 -0.36
N LEU A 465 -6.59 12.01 -0.46
CA LEU A 465 -7.05 12.77 0.71
C LEU A 465 -8.23 13.72 0.46
N ALA A 466 -8.67 13.91 -0.79
CA ALA A 466 -9.63 14.98 -1.08
C ALA A 466 -10.73 14.65 -2.10
N PHE A 467 -10.54 13.65 -2.97
CA PHE A 467 -11.57 13.24 -3.93
C PHE A 467 -12.23 11.92 -3.54
N TYR A 468 -11.51 10.80 -3.59
CA TYR A 468 -12.14 9.51 -3.31
C TYR A 468 -12.42 9.34 -1.83
N ASN A 469 -11.53 9.75 -0.91
CA ASN A 469 -11.83 9.79 0.53
C ASN A 469 -12.86 10.87 0.95
N ASN A 470 -13.55 11.51 -0.01
CA ASN A 470 -14.55 12.54 0.28
C ASN A 470 -15.94 11.93 0.46
N TYR A 471 -16.42 11.86 1.69
CA TYR A 471 -17.81 11.46 1.99
C TYR A 471 -18.86 12.33 1.28
N GLU A 472 -18.55 13.59 0.97
CA GLU A 472 -19.46 14.49 0.25
C GLU A 472 -19.68 14.03 -1.19
N LEU A 473 -18.68 13.43 -1.85
CA LEU A 473 -18.84 12.89 -3.19
C LEU A 473 -19.91 11.80 -3.22
N TYR A 474 -19.79 10.83 -2.30
CA TYR A 474 -20.73 9.70 -2.22
C TYR A 474 -22.12 10.14 -1.77
N ASN A 475 -22.20 11.07 -0.82
CA ASN A 475 -23.47 11.66 -0.42
C ASN A 475 -24.13 12.41 -1.59
N TRP A 476 -23.36 13.16 -2.37
CA TRP A 476 -23.84 13.80 -3.57
C TRP A 476 -24.37 12.78 -4.58
N MET A 477 -23.59 11.73 -4.90
CA MET A 477 -24.01 10.64 -5.79
C MET A 477 -25.33 9.99 -5.35
N MET A 478 -25.58 9.87 -4.04
CA MET A 478 -26.83 9.32 -3.52
C MET A 478 -27.99 10.32 -3.51
N SER A 479 -27.68 11.62 -3.40
CA SER A 479 -28.67 12.70 -3.27
C SER A 479 -29.31 13.11 -4.59
N ILE A 480 -28.65 12.84 -5.72
CA ILE A 480 -29.19 13.13 -7.04
C ILE A 480 -30.43 12.24 -7.27
N ALA A 481 -31.53 12.88 -7.68
CA ALA A 481 -32.73 12.15 -8.07
C ALA A 481 -32.49 11.42 -9.40
N PRO A 482 -32.98 10.18 -9.57
CA PRO A 482 -32.83 9.40 -10.80
C PRO A 482 -33.34 10.12 -12.05
#